data_AF-A0A0H3D8Q1-F1
#
_entry.id   AF-A0A0H3D8Q1-F1
#
_cell.length_a   1.000
_cell.length_b   1.000
_cell.length_c   1.000
_cell.angle_alpha   90.00
_cell.angle_beta   90.00
_cell.angle_gamma   90.00
#
_symmetry.space_group_name_H-M   'P 1'
#
loop_
_entity.id
_entity.type
_entity.pdbx_description
1 polymer ?
#
loop_
_entity_poly.entity_id
_entity_poly.type
_entity_poly.pdbx_seq_one_letter_code
_entity_poly.pdbx_strand_id
1 'polypeptide(L)'
;MTEVVDEAVVGRIFCTESGRSLAALVGFCGDIDLAEDALQEAFAVAMVKWRQDGLPPNPGGWITTTARKRLIDRLRRDARGRELLGKVAVLAA
;
A
#
# COMPACT_ATOMS: atom_id res chain seq x y z
N MET A 1 -2.94 10.08 -29.00
CA MET A 1 -2.19 11.07 -28.21
C MET A 1 -2.24 10.62 -26.77
N THR A 2 -1.51 9.54 -26.46
CA THR A 2 -1.45 8.96 -25.12
C THR A 2 -0.55 9.88 -24.32
N GLU A 3 -1.16 10.70 -23.46
CA GLU A 3 -0.39 11.48 -22.49
C GLU A 3 0.32 10.46 -21.61
N VAL A 4 1.64 10.33 -21.80
CA VAL A 4 2.45 9.41 -21.03
C VAL A 4 2.36 9.88 -19.60
N VAL A 5 1.82 9.06 -18.70
CA VAL A 5 1.83 9.36 -17.27
C VAL A 5 3.29 9.40 -16.84
N ASP A 6 3.80 10.60 -16.61
CA ASP A 6 5.16 10.84 -16.18
C ASP A 6 5.25 10.98 -14.66
N GLU A 7 6.48 11.05 -14.15
CA GLU A 7 6.76 11.15 -12.71
C GLU A 7 6.19 12.44 -12.10
N ALA A 8 6.08 13.52 -12.88
CA ALA A 8 5.52 14.78 -12.39
C ALA A 8 4.00 14.66 -12.14
N VAL A 9 3.27 13.90 -12.96
CA VAL A 9 1.85 13.60 -12.71
C VAL A 9 1.68 12.81 -11.42
N VAL A 10 2.48 11.75 -11.23
CA VAL A 10 2.42 10.94 -10.00
C VAL A 10 2.80 11.77 -8.77
N GLY A 11 3.83 12.61 -8.88
CA GLY A 11 4.26 13.51 -7.81
C GLY A 11 3.17 14.50 -7.38
N ARG A 12 2.40 15.06 -8.32
CA ARG A 12 1.25 15.91 -7.97
C ARG A 12 0.19 15.15 -7.19
N ILE A 13 -0.15 13.94 -7.63
CA ILE A 13 -1.14 13.09 -6.94
C ILE A 13 -0.64 12.69 -5.55
N PHE A 14 0.65 12.39 -5.42
CA PHE A 14 1.27 12.15 -4.13
C PHE A 14 1.07 13.34 -3.19
N CYS A 15 1.40 14.55 -3.62
CA CYS A 15 1.23 15.75 -2.80
C CYS A 15 -0.23 16.01 -2.39
N THR A 16 -1.21 15.70 -3.24
CA THR A 16 -2.63 15.97 -2.95
C THR A 16 -3.32 14.86 -2.15
N GLU A 17 -2.99 13.59 -2.38
CA GLU A 17 -3.75 12.45 -1.84
C GLU A 17 -3.07 11.77 -0.64
N SER A 18 -1.74 11.87 -0.49
CA SER A 18 -1.00 11.06 0.49
C SER A 18 -1.48 11.26 1.93
N GLY A 19 -1.72 12.50 2.36
CA GLY A 19 -2.18 12.76 3.72
C GLY A 19 -3.53 12.13 4.04
N ARG A 20 -4.49 12.20 3.10
CA ARG A 20 -5.82 11.60 3.27
C ARG A 20 -5.74 10.07 3.24
N SER A 21 -4.97 9.50 2.31
CA SER A 21 -4.78 8.05 2.23
C SER A 21 -4.09 7.52 3.48
N LEU A 22 -3.02 8.18 3.95
CA LEU A 22 -2.30 7.79 5.16
C LEU A 22 -3.22 7.81 6.38
N ALA A 23 -3.97 8.89 6.60
CA ALA A 23 -4.91 8.99 7.71
C ALA A 23 -5.96 7.86 7.70
N ALA A 24 -6.49 7.52 6.52
CA ALA A 24 -7.44 6.42 6.36
C ALA A 24 -6.81 5.03 6.61
N LEU A 25 -5.53 4.85 6.28
CA LEU A 25 -4.79 3.60 6.51
C LEU A 25 -4.41 3.45 7.99
N VAL A 26 -3.92 4.52 8.63
CA VAL A 26 -3.64 4.56 10.08
C VAL A 26 -4.91 4.28 10.87
N GLY A 27 -6.03 4.91 10.53
CA GLY A 27 -7.31 4.63 11.17
C GLY A 27 -7.80 3.18 10.99
N PHE A 28 -7.33 2.48 9.94
CA PHE A 28 -7.69 1.09 9.68
C PHE A 28 -6.82 0.08 10.44
N CYS A 29 -5.50 0.29 10.47
CA CYS A 29 -4.56 -0.69 11.07
C CYS A 29 -4.03 -0.31 12.45
N GLY A 30 -4.18 0.96 12.86
CA GLY A 30 -3.70 1.47 14.15
C GLY A 30 -2.18 1.62 14.24
N ASP A 31 -1.46 1.47 13.13
CA ASP A 31 0.00 1.48 13.07
C ASP A 31 0.46 2.44 11.96
N ILE A 32 1.20 3.49 12.34
CA ILE A 32 1.63 4.54 11.41
C ILE A 32 2.73 4.06 10.47
N ASP A 33 3.69 3.31 10.98
CA ASP A 33 4.84 2.85 10.20
C ASP A 33 4.35 1.85 9.13
N LEU A 34 3.49 0.93 9.55
CA LEU A 34 2.90 -0.05 8.64
C LEU A 34 2.01 0.62 7.57
N ALA A 35 1.26 1.67 7.94
CA ALA A 35 0.45 2.44 7.00
C ALA A 35 1.29 3.22 5.99
N GLU A 36 2.39 3.84 6.44
CA GLU A 36 3.31 4.57 5.57
C GLU A 36 3.97 3.65 4.55
N ASP A 37 4.52 2.52 5.00
CA ASP A 37 5.13 1.51 4.12
C ASP A 37 4.15 1.07 3.02
N ALA A 38 2.91 0.77 3.40
CA ALA A 38 1.90 0.33 2.45
C ALA A 38 1.49 1.43 1.46
N LEU A 39 1.47 2.69 1.90
CA LEU A 39 1.19 3.84 1.04
C LEU A 39 2.31 4.02 0.01
N GLN A 40 3.56 3.96 0.45
CA GLN A 40 4.73 4.09 -0.41
C GLN A 40 4.78 2.94 -1.43
N GLU A 41 4.51 1.70 -1.02
CA GLU A 41 4.43 0.56 -1.94
C GLU A 41 3.30 0.74 -2.97
N ALA A 42 2.15 1.29 -2.57
CA ALA A 42 1.06 1.59 -3.50
C ALA A 42 1.46 2.62 -4.56
N PHE A 43 2.20 3.67 -4.19
CA PHE A 43 2.72 4.65 -5.15
C PHE A 43 3.82 4.06 -6.03
N ALA A 44 4.67 3.18 -5.51
CA ALA A 44 5.67 2.45 -6.30
C ALA A 44 4.98 1.58 -7.38
N VAL A 45 3.88 0.90 -7.04
CA VAL A 45 3.07 0.15 -8.02
C VAL A 45 2.41 1.11 -9.02
N ALA A 46 1.91 2.26 -8.58
CA ALA A 46 1.28 3.26 -9.44
C ALA A 46 2.23 3.78 -10.53
N MET A 47 3.49 4.07 -10.17
CA MET A 47 4.53 4.53 -11.12
C MET A 47 4.71 3.58 -12.30
N VAL A 48 4.65 2.27 -12.05
CA VAL A 48 4.75 1.26 -13.11
C VAL A 48 3.43 1.12 -13.86
N LYS A 49 2.32 0.96 -13.13
CA LYS A 49 1.03 0.59 -13.69
C LYS A 49 0.38 1.72 -14.47
N TRP A 50 0.39 2.95 -13.97
CA TRP A 50 -0.25 4.07 -14.65
C TRP A 50 0.50 4.51 -15.91
N ARG A 51 1.81 4.23 -16.00
CA ARG A 51 2.57 4.43 -17.24
C ARG A 51 2.11 3.48 -18.36
N GLN A 52 1.67 2.28 -18.01
CA GLN A 52 1.19 1.27 -18.96
C GLN A 52 -0.31 1.40 -19.24
N ASP A 53 -1.10 1.59 -18.19
CA ASP A 53 -2.57 1.48 -18.22
C ASP A 53 -3.27 2.86 -18.24
N GLY A 54 -2.53 3.95 -18.04
CA GLY A 54 -3.08 5.28 -17.80
C GLY A 54 -3.53 5.50 -16.35
N LEU A 55 -3.99 6.72 -16.04
CA LEU A 55 -4.55 7.01 -14.72
C LEU A 55 -5.94 6.37 -14.55
N PRO A 56 -6.23 5.80 -13.36
CA PRO A 56 -7.59 5.41 -13.03
C PRO A 56 -8.47 6.67 -12.86
N PRO A 57 -9.80 6.55 -13.02
CA PRO A 57 -10.73 7.68 -12.83
C PRO A 57 -10.67 8.33 -11.44
N ASN A 58 -10.23 7.57 -10.43
CA ASN A 58 -9.97 8.07 -9.08
C ASN A 58 -8.60 7.55 -8.57
N PRO A 59 -7.51 8.32 -8.79
CA PRO A 59 -6.18 7.95 -8.35
C PRO A 59 -6.05 7.78 -6.83
N GLY A 60 -6.59 8.69 -6.02
CA GLY A 60 -6.52 8.60 -4.55
C GLY A 60 -7.25 7.37 -3.99
N GLY A 61 -8.42 7.05 -4.55
CA GLY A 61 -9.16 5.83 -4.22
C GLY A 61 -8.42 4.55 -4.63
N TRP A 62 -7.75 4.58 -5.79
CA TRP A 62 -6.92 3.48 -6.26
C TRP A 62 -5.72 3.25 -5.33
N ILE A 63 -5.01 4.32 -4.94
CA ILE A 63 -3.88 4.26 -4.01
C ILE A 63 -4.32 3.68 -2.67
N THR A 64 -5.39 4.24 -2.08
CA THR A 64 -5.91 3.79 -0.78
C THR A 64 -6.30 2.31 -0.80
N THR A 65 -6.94 1.86 -1.88
CA THR A 65 -7.34 0.46 -2.05
C THR A 65 -6.13 -0.46 -2.20
N THR A 66 -5.15 -0.06 -3.02
CA THR A 66 -3.92 -0.84 -3.24
C THR A 66 -3.12 -0.95 -1.95
N ALA A 67 -2.91 0.15 -1.23
CA ALA A 67 -2.24 0.16 0.07
C ALA A 67 -2.95 -0.72 1.10
N ARG A 68 -4.28 -0.62 1.20
CA ARG A 68 -5.07 -1.46 2.12
C ARG A 68 -4.93 -2.95 1.83
N LYS A 69 -4.89 -3.36 0.55
CA LYS A 69 -4.64 -4.77 0.19
C LYS A 69 -3.27 -5.23 0.67
N ARG A 70 -2.23 -4.40 0.47
CA ARG A 70 -0.87 -4.67 0.96
C ARG A 70 -0.80 -4.80 2.47
N LEU A 71 -1.48 -3.91 3.21
CA LEU A 71 -1.63 -4.00 4.66
C LEU A 71 -2.23 -5.35 5.08
N ILE A 72 -3.36 -5.73 4.49
CA ILE A 72 -4.03 -7.01 4.80
C ILE A 72 -3.09 -8.18 4.54
N ASP A 73 -2.37 -8.17 3.42
CA ASP A 73 -1.42 -9.24 3.08
C ASP A 73 -0.24 -9.29 4.05
N ARG A 74 0.23 -8.14 4.55
CA ARG A 74 1.27 -8.06 5.58
C ARG A 74 0.79 -8.61 6.91
N LEU A 75 -0.37 -8.17 7.39
CA LEU A 75 -0.98 -8.66 8.64
C LEU A 75 -1.23 -10.17 8.59
N ARG A 76 -1.70 -10.70 7.45
CA ARG A 76 -1.87 -12.15 7.23
C ARG A 76 -0.55 -12.91 7.30
N ARG A 77 0.52 -12.37 6.70
CA ARG A 77 1.87 -12.97 6.76
C ARG A 77 2.42 -12.97 8.17
N ASP A 78 2.25 -11.89 8.91
CA ASP A 78 2.77 -11.78 10.28
C ASP A 78 1.99 -12.68 11.26
N ALA A 79 0.68 -12.84 11.05
CA ALA A 79 -0.13 -13.82 11.79
C ALA A 79 0.35 -15.26 11.53
N ARG A 80 0.58 -15.62 10.26
CA ARG A 80 1.11 -16.94 9.89
C ARG A 80 2.52 -17.18 10.45
N GLY A 81 3.38 -16.17 10.44
CA GLY A 81 4.72 -16.25 11.03
C GLY A 81 4.67 -16.56 12.53
N ARG A 82 3.81 -15.86 13.28
CA ARG A 82 3.58 -16.12 14.71
C ARG A 82 3.07 -17.53 14.98
N GLU A 83 2.13 -18.02 14.17
CA GLU A 83 1.61 -19.38 14.28
C GLU A 83 2.73 -20.43 14.08
N LEU A 84 3.55 -20.27 13.05
CA LEU A 84 4.66 -21.18 12.76
C LEU A 84 5.72 -21.17 13.87
N LEU A 85 6.07 -19.99 14.39
CA LEU A 85 7.00 -19.87 15.52
C LEU A 85 6.45 -20.59 16.77
N GLY A 86 5.14 -20.47 17.04
CA GLY A 86 4.50 -21.21 18.13
C GLY A 86 4.60 -22.73 17.94
N LYS A 87 4.39 -23.24 16.72
CA LYS A 87 4.54 -24.68 16.42
C LYS A 87 5.98 -25.15 16.62
N VAL A 88 6.97 -24.39 16.16
CA VAL A 88 8.39 -24.73 16.35
C VAL A 88 8.75 -24.74 17.83
N ALA A 89 8.27 -23.77 18.61
CA ALA A 89 8.52 -23.72 20.05
C ALA A 89 7.96 -24.95 20.79
N VAL A 90 6.78 -25.45 20.39
CA VAL A 90 6.18 -26.67 20.97
C VAL A 90 6.99 -27.92 20.60
N LEU A 91 7.53 -28.01 19.38
CA LEU A 91 8.34 -29.16 18.95
C LEU A 91 9.75 -29.17 19.55
N ALA A 92 10.23 -28.02 20.01
CA ALA A 92 11.54 -27.86 20.64
C ALA A 92 11.51 -28.01 22.18
N ALA A 93 10.34 -28.22 22.78
CA ALA A 93 10.11 -28.42 24.21
C ALA A 93 9.96 -29.91 24.53
#